data_AF-A0A7L5RXS4-F1
#
_entry.id   AF-A0A7L5RXS4-F1
#
_cell.length_a   1.000
_cell.length_b   1.000
_cell.length_c   1.000
_cell.angle_alpha   90.00
_cell.angle_beta   90.00
_cell.angle_gamma   90.00
#
_symmetry.space_group_name_H-M   'P 1'
#
loop_
_entity.id
_entity.type
_entity.pdbx_description
1 polymer ?
#
loop_
_entity_poly.entity_id
_entity_poly.type
_entity_poly.pdbx_seq_one_letter_code
_entity_poly.pdbx_strand_id
1 'polypeptide(L)'
;MSRALSSLTSAIAQGLQRQHERTVDTGLSGLAALKRAGVELARRFDLAEKALVPPREKRLLALNKFKREQPLTSLEWRLVFAGLADDDEVSLPVLEDDQLFGRVHQEVVGRIERQTLTRRDWLALCFSYFGYDEDKPDDNLNWCLLREDIDHGFDAVKQRLGREKEWMRIVAHYRELFGEGAGSQLAEEIFEGKVHDLSALQAIAQIPDNSWLWRRIFAVLLSRIFNLDDATFLQRLPELVQLGQLNTRYLNDVLSACLTRYYHSRYREQSSSLLKQAALEHWGSPQMRSKQNAWLQYVEQPVCAMVVAWFAKEDLEHFFTLLKGEAEVDQSRLFYWLRFANQMSYTRIVMSSDAWHDRGSDFVAFREKNKGRLSQLTGGPSHNNAVVMQIGNYFFVEFSGTGNACYVYRADVAPFNPDKSVLGLATELKQPTRALKRMSHSPAPRRHNLVEGWLDKFDVELRRLGIVPHLAGSSSVSPKAASNSLEAQLAELLSSVQYQVFDNRSKGGAYQIKLARDDARAKTALLRLGFKPVNNHPLLFWRS
;
A
#
# COMPACT_ATOMS: atom_id res chain seq x y z
N MET A 1 -38.85 -80.88 3.59
CA MET A 1 -38.86 -79.85 4.65
C MET A 1 -37.73 -78.81 4.57
N SER A 2 -36.74 -78.89 3.65
CA SER A 2 -35.60 -77.95 3.65
C SER A 2 -35.84 -76.59 2.94
N ARG A 3 -36.75 -76.51 1.97
CA ARG A 3 -37.03 -75.26 1.23
C ARG A 3 -37.84 -74.22 2.02
N ALA A 4 -38.74 -74.65 2.91
CA ALA A 4 -39.56 -73.74 3.70
C ALA A 4 -38.74 -73.06 4.80
N LEU A 5 -37.82 -73.80 5.43
CA LEU A 5 -36.89 -73.26 6.42
C LEU A 5 -35.89 -72.30 5.80
N SER A 6 -35.31 -72.60 4.63
CA SER A 6 -34.39 -71.65 3.97
C SER A 6 -35.09 -70.37 3.50
N SER A 7 -36.35 -70.46 3.07
CA SER A 7 -37.20 -69.31 2.74
C SER A 7 -37.43 -68.41 3.96
N LEU A 8 -37.77 -69.01 5.11
CA LEU A 8 -38.01 -68.28 6.35
C LEU A 8 -36.74 -67.60 6.89
N THR A 9 -35.60 -68.31 6.87
CA THR A 9 -34.30 -67.74 7.30
C THR A 9 -33.86 -66.60 6.38
N SER A 10 -34.08 -66.72 5.07
CA SER A 10 -33.79 -65.65 4.11
C SER A 10 -34.71 -64.43 4.31
N ALA A 11 -36.00 -64.66 4.59
CA ALA A 11 -36.96 -63.59 4.87
C ALA A 11 -36.64 -62.83 6.18
N ILE A 12 -36.21 -63.54 7.23
CA ILE A 12 -35.79 -62.94 8.50
C ILE A 12 -34.49 -62.14 8.32
N ALA A 13 -33.51 -62.69 7.59
CA ALA A 13 -32.26 -61.99 7.29
C ALA A 13 -32.52 -60.71 6.48
N GLN A 14 -33.38 -60.76 5.46
CA GLN A 14 -33.78 -59.57 4.69
C GLN A 14 -34.57 -58.57 5.54
N GLY A 15 -35.41 -59.04 6.46
CA GLY A 15 -36.16 -58.17 7.38
C GLY A 15 -35.24 -57.39 8.33
N LEU A 16 -34.27 -58.08 8.92
CA LEU A 16 -33.26 -57.48 9.81
C LEU A 16 -32.34 -56.52 9.06
N GLN A 17 -31.97 -56.84 7.82
CA GLN A 17 -31.13 -55.99 6.98
C GLN A 17 -31.86 -54.70 6.56
N ARG A 18 -33.15 -54.79 6.20
CA ARG A 18 -34.00 -53.61 5.93
C ARG A 18 -34.24 -52.75 7.18
N GLN A 19 -34.32 -53.37 8.36
CA GLN A 19 -34.49 -52.63 9.61
C GLN A 19 -33.17 -51.93 10.00
N HIS A 20 -32.02 -52.59 9.80
CA HIS A 20 -30.69 -52.02 10.03
C HIS A 20 -30.42 -50.84 9.08
N GLU A 21 -30.73 -50.97 7.80
CA GLU A 21 -30.65 -49.89 6.80
C GLU A 21 -31.55 -48.70 7.16
N ARG A 22 -32.78 -48.93 7.65
CA ARG A 22 -33.69 -47.86 8.11
C ARG A 22 -33.20 -47.12 9.35
N THR A 23 -32.56 -47.81 10.31
CA THR A 23 -32.03 -47.18 11.54
C THR A 23 -30.69 -46.49 11.34
N VAL A 24 -29.84 -46.99 10.45
CA VAL A 24 -28.53 -46.38 10.14
C VAL A 24 -28.71 -45.09 9.34
N ASP A 25 -29.73 -45.03 8.46
CA ASP A 25 -29.94 -43.90 7.56
C ASP A 25 -30.84 -42.77 8.13
N THR A 26 -31.33 -42.88 9.37
CA THR A 26 -32.14 -41.82 10.02
C THR A 26 -31.46 -41.16 11.23
N GLY A 27 -30.61 -41.88 11.97
CA GLY A 27 -29.95 -41.33 13.16
C GLY A 27 -28.79 -40.37 12.86
N LEU A 28 -27.89 -40.77 11.95
CA LEU A 28 -26.70 -39.97 11.58
C LEU A 28 -27.02 -38.90 10.53
N SER A 29 -27.88 -39.23 9.57
CA SER A 29 -28.35 -38.28 8.56
C SER A 29 -29.21 -37.17 9.18
N GLY A 30 -30.03 -37.49 10.21
CA GLY A 30 -30.83 -36.54 10.97
C GLY A 30 -30.00 -35.58 11.81
N LEU A 31 -28.93 -36.06 12.46
CA LEU A 31 -27.94 -35.23 13.16
C LEU A 31 -27.10 -34.38 12.20
N ALA A 32 -26.73 -34.92 11.04
CA ALA A 32 -26.03 -34.18 10.00
C ALA A 32 -26.95 -33.19 9.27
N ALA A 33 -28.24 -33.47 9.16
CA ALA A 33 -29.26 -32.58 8.61
C ALA A 33 -29.65 -31.50 9.62
N LEU A 34 -29.68 -31.79 10.93
CA LEU A 34 -29.85 -30.80 12.00
C LEU A 34 -28.60 -29.93 12.17
N LYS A 35 -27.39 -30.49 12.05
CA LYS A 35 -26.16 -29.70 11.98
C LYS A 35 -26.10 -28.87 10.71
N ARG A 36 -26.46 -29.43 9.54
CA ARG A 36 -26.55 -28.64 8.30
C ARG A 36 -27.67 -27.62 8.34
N ALA A 37 -28.81 -27.90 8.97
CA ALA A 37 -29.89 -26.94 9.15
C ALA A 37 -29.54 -25.90 10.21
N GLY A 38 -28.74 -26.24 11.22
CA GLY A 38 -28.20 -25.31 12.22
C GLY A 38 -27.08 -24.43 11.66
N VAL A 39 -26.22 -24.99 10.82
CA VAL A 39 -25.19 -24.26 10.04
C VAL A 39 -25.83 -23.47 8.91
N GLU A 40 -26.90 -23.95 8.27
CA GLU A 40 -27.66 -23.21 7.26
C GLU A 40 -28.59 -22.19 7.92
N LEU A 41 -29.10 -22.41 9.13
CA LEU A 41 -29.77 -21.36 9.91
C LEU A 41 -28.74 -20.33 10.37
N ALA A 42 -27.59 -20.75 10.91
CA ALA A 42 -26.52 -19.83 11.29
C ALA A 42 -26.04 -19.05 10.06
N ARG A 43 -25.76 -19.73 8.94
CA ARG A 43 -25.45 -19.09 7.66
C ARG A 43 -26.59 -18.22 7.13
N ARG A 44 -27.87 -18.57 7.29
CA ARG A 44 -29.03 -17.72 6.90
C ARG A 44 -29.31 -16.58 7.90
N PHE A 45 -28.87 -16.70 9.15
CA PHE A 45 -28.98 -15.70 10.21
C PHE A 45 -27.72 -14.81 10.31
N ASP A 46 -26.58 -15.24 9.78
CA ASP A 46 -25.34 -14.49 9.60
C ASP A 46 -25.31 -13.86 8.20
N LEU A 47 -25.92 -14.52 7.21
CA LEU A 47 -26.51 -13.87 6.02
C LEU A 47 -27.88 -13.25 6.34
N ALA A 48 -28.24 -13.02 7.61
CA ALA A 48 -29.38 -12.16 7.91
C ALA A 48 -29.01 -10.79 7.35
N GLU A 49 -29.57 -10.52 6.17
CA GLU A 49 -29.70 -9.26 5.48
C GLU A 49 -28.74 -8.22 6.02
N LYS A 50 -27.67 -7.90 5.26
CA LYS A 50 -27.04 -6.56 5.27
C LYS A 50 -28.21 -5.60 5.51
N ALA A 51 -28.36 -5.09 6.73
CA ALA A 51 -29.60 -4.42 7.09
C ALA A 51 -29.71 -3.27 6.11
N LEU A 52 -30.71 -3.32 5.22
CA LEU A 52 -30.74 -2.42 4.08
C LEU A 52 -30.81 -1.02 4.67
N VAL A 53 -29.72 -0.28 4.48
CA VAL A 53 -29.60 1.11 4.92
C VAL A 53 -30.88 1.81 4.44
N PRO A 54 -31.68 2.39 5.36
CA PRO A 54 -32.94 2.98 4.95
C PRO A 54 -32.68 4.05 3.88
N PRO A 55 -33.44 4.12 2.77
CA PRO A 55 -33.14 5.07 1.69
C PRO A 55 -33.01 6.51 2.20
N ARG A 56 -32.00 7.24 1.73
CA ARG A 56 -31.70 8.63 2.16
C ARG A 56 -32.94 9.51 2.13
N GLU A 57 -33.72 9.46 1.05
CA GLU A 57 -34.98 10.21 0.92
C GLU A 57 -35.95 9.99 2.08
N LYS A 58 -36.11 8.75 2.55
CA LYS A 58 -37.00 8.43 3.67
C LYS A 58 -36.45 8.96 5.00
N ARG A 59 -35.14 8.94 5.18
CA ARG A 59 -34.47 9.52 6.35
C ARG A 59 -34.65 11.04 6.37
N LEU A 60 -34.40 11.71 5.24
CA LEU A 60 -34.62 13.15 5.08
C LEU A 60 -36.08 13.55 5.35
N LEU A 61 -37.07 12.76 4.90
CA LEU A 61 -38.47 13.02 5.22
C LEU A 61 -38.78 12.92 6.72
N ALA A 62 -38.23 11.92 7.41
CA ALA A 62 -38.38 11.76 8.85
C ALA A 62 -37.66 12.87 9.64
N LEU A 63 -36.45 13.26 9.21
CA LEU A 63 -35.70 14.39 9.78
C LEU A 63 -36.47 15.70 9.62
N ASN A 64 -37.08 15.95 8.46
CA ASN A 64 -37.91 17.14 8.25
C ASN A 64 -39.12 17.19 9.19
N LYS A 65 -39.78 16.05 9.45
CA LYS A 65 -40.85 15.96 10.44
C LYS A 65 -40.33 16.21 11.86
N PHE A 66 -39.18 15.63 12.20
CA PHE A 66 -38.52 15.80 13.49
C PHE A 66 -38.16 17.26 13.77
N LYS A 67 -37.52 17.93 12.80
CA LYS A 67 -37.14 19.35 12.84
C LYS A 67 -38.36 20.27 13.00
N ARG A 68 -39.52 19.88 12.44
CA ARG A 68 -40.80 20.61 12.56
C ARG A 68 -41.62 20.23 13.80
N GLU A 69 -41.05 19.45 14.72
CA GLU A 69 -41.72 19.01 15.96
C GLU A 69 -43.04 18.25 15.73
N GLN A 70 -43.16 17.58 14.59
CA GLN A 70 -44.32 16.75 14.31
C GLN A 70 -44.21 15.41 15.06
N PRO A 71 -45.33 14.81 15.48
CA PRO A 71 -45.32 13.51 16.14
C PRO A 71 -44.75 12.44 15.20
N LEU A 72 -43.76 11.69 15.69
CA LEU A 72 -43.09 10.63 14.94
C LEU A 72 -43.55 9.25 15.41
N THR A 73 -43.79 8.37 14.46
CA THR A 73 -43.98 6.94 14.73
C THR A 73 -42.66 6.26 15.12
N SER A 74 -42.75 5.06 15.69
CA SER A 74 -41.55 4.25 16.02
C SER A 74 -40.66 3.99 14.78
N LEU A 75 -41.27 3.81 13.61
CA LEU A 75 -40.53 3.65 12.35
C LEU A 75 -39.83 4.94 11.93
N GLU A 76 -40.49 6.08 12.02
CA GLU A 76 -39.90 7.38 11.67
C GLU A 76 -38.76 7.76 12.62
N TRP A 77 -38.89 7.48 13.91
CA TRP A 77 -37.79 7.64 14.86
C TRP A 77 -36.56 6.80 14.47
N ARG A 78 -36.75 5.58 13.99
CA ARG A 78 -35.63 4.77 13.49
C ARG A 78 -34.98 5.41 12.26
N LEU A 79 -35.76 6.03 11.39
CA LEU A 79 -35.25 6.76 10.23
C LEU A 79 -34.47 8.01 10.66
N VAL A 80 -34.93 8.71 11.72
CA VAL A 80 -34.19 9.82 12.34
C VAL A 80 -32.86 9.33 12.91
N PHE A 81 -32.85 8.24 13.68
CA PHE A 81 -31.62 7.66 14.23
C PHE A 81 -30.62 7.24 13.14
N ALA A 82 -31.10 6.79 11.98
CA ALA A 82 -30.26 6.45 10.84
C ALA A 82 -29.81 7.67 10.01
N GLY A 83 -30.33 8.86 10.28
CA GLY A 83 -30.06 10.06 9.48
C GLY A 83 -29.39 11.19 10.27
N LEU A 84 -28.81 10.92 11.43
CA LEU A 84 -28.25 11.99 12.29
C LEU A 84 -27.06 12.69 11.63
N ALA A 85 -26.31 11.97 10.80
CA ALA A 85 -25.21 12.47 9.98
C ALA A 85 -25.62 12.92 8.57
N ASP A 86 -26.91 12.81 8.20
CA ASP A 86 -27.35 13.22 6.86
C ASP A 86 -27.40 14.75 6.76
N ASP A 87 -26.71 15.29 5.76
CA ASP A 87 -26.89 16.67 5.30
C ASP A 87 -28.10 16.77 4.36
N ASP A 88 -28.87 17.85 4.46
CA ASP A 88 -30.00 18.17 3.58
C ASP A 88 -29.80 19.41 2.71
N GLU A 89 -28.55 19.89 2.59
CA GLU A 89 -28.09 21.09 1.83
C GLU A 89 -28.69 22.42 2.31
N VAL A 90 -29.80 22.40 3.06
CA VAL A 90 -30.56 23.56 3.52
C VAL A 90 -30.33 23.81 5.01
N SER A 91 -30.04 22.78 5.77
CA SER A 91 -29.84 22.85 7.22
C SER A 91 -28.78 21.87 7.69
N LEU A 92 -28.13 22.24 8.79
CA LEU A 92 -27.07 21.44 9.39
C LEU A 92 -27.57 20.03 9.74
N PRO A 93 -26.71 19.00 9.62
CA PRO A 93 -27.00 17.67 10.13
C PRO A 93 -27.41 17.72 11.61
N VAL A 94 -28.23 16.78 12.05
CA VAL A 94 -28.71 16.77 13.46
C VAL A 94 -27.54 16.64 14.43
N LEU A 95 -26.47 15.92 14.07
CA LEU A 95 -25.24 15.84 14.88
C LEU A 95 -24.51 17.18 15.06
N GLU A 96 -24.73 18.14 14.18
CA GLU A 96 -24.11 19.48 14.24
C GLU A 96 -24.98 20.51 14.97
N ASP A 97 -26.16 20.12 15.45
CA ASP A 97 -27.10 21.01 16.14
C ASP A 97 -27.41 20.49 17.55
N ASP A 98 -26.86 21.18 18.55
CA ASP A 98 -26.99 20.80 19.97
C ASP A 98 -28.44 20.68 20.45
N GLN A 99 -29.35 21.53 19.95
CA GLN A 99 -30.75 21.50 20.37
C GLN A 99 -31.49 20.31 19.76
N LEU A 100 -31.28 20.08 18.46
CA LEU A 100 -31.88 18.95 17.77
C LEU A 100 -31.30 17.62 18.27
N PHE A 101 -29.99 17.52 18.45
CA PHE A 101 -29.37 16.31 18.99
C PHE A 101 -29.79 16.06 20.44
N GLY A 102 -29.88 17.09 21.29
CA GLY A 102 -30.36 16.95 22.66
C GLY A 102 -31.74 16.29 22.76
N ARG A 103 -32.65 16.57 21.81
CA ARG A 103 -33.96 15.89 21.71
C ARG A 103 -33.84 14.43 21.30
N VAL A 104 -32.89 14.10 20.42
CA VAL A 104 -32.61 12.71 20.03
C VAL A 104 -32.06 11.93 21.22
N HIS A 105 -31.07 12.49 21.92
CA HIS A 105 -30.46 11.89 23.11
C HIS A 105 -31.52 11.56 24.17
N GLN A 106 -32.41 12.51 24.50
CA GLN A 106 -33.51 12.28 25.45
C GLN A 106 -34.44 11.14 25.04
N GLU A 107 -34.77 11.03 23.75
CA GLU A 107 -35.59 9.92 23.24
C GLU A 107 -34.86 8.57 23.33
N VAL A 108 -33.55 8.54 23.03
CA VAL A 108 -32.74 7.32 23.15
C VAL A 108 -32.64 6.86 24.60
N VAL A 109 -32.27 7.76 25.52
CA VAL A 109 -32.23 7.50 26.97
C VAL A 109 -33.60 7.04 27.48
N GLY A 110 -34.67 7.73 27.10
CA GLY A 110 -36.03 7.33 27.48
C GLY A 110 -36.43 5.94 26.98
N ARG A 111 -35.93 5.49 25.82
CA ARG A 111 -36.14 4.13 25.33
C ARG A 111 -35.27 3.09 26.04
N ILE A 112 -34.07 3.47 26.47
CA ILE A 112 -33.20 2.62 27.29
C ILE A 112 -33.84 2.37 28.65
N GLU A 113 -34.26 3.43 29.35
CA GLU A 113 -34.89 3.35 30.68
C GLU A 113 -36.20 2.54 30.66
N ARG A 114 -37.04 2.75 29.64
CA ARG A 114 -38.29 1.99 29.47
C ARG A 114 -38.08 0.58 28.91
N GLN A 115 -36.84 0.18 28.62
CA GLN A 115 -36.47 -1.08 27.97
C GLN A 115 -37.18 -1.31 26.61
N THR A 116 -37.52 -0.23 25.91
CA THR A 116 -38.23 -0.28 24.62
C THR A 116 -37.29 -0.23 23.42
N LEU A 117 -36.01 0.15 23.60
CA LEU A 117 -35.01 0.19 22.53
C LEU A 117 -34.85 -1.18 21.85
N THR A 118 -35.01 -1.22 20.53
CA THR A 118 -34.87 -2.47 19.75
C THR A 118 -33.51 -2.57 19.08
N ARG A 119 -33.08 -3.80 18.70
CA ARG A 119 -31.85 -4.00 17.90
C ARG A 119 -31.84 -3.12 16.64
N ARG A 120 -32.99 -2.94 15.98
CA ARG A 120 -33.07 -2.13 14.75
C ARG A 120 -32.86 -0.64 15.02
N ASP A 121 -33.25 -0.16 16.19
CA ASP A 121 -33.03 1.23 16.59
C ASP A 121 -31.56 1.44 16.97
N TRP A 122 -30.97 0.50 17.71
CA TRP A 122 -29.53 0.49 18.02
C TRP A 122 -28.67 0.45 16.75
N LEU A 123 -29.03 -0.40 15.77
CA LEU A 123 -28.35 -0.45 14.47
C LEU A 123 -28.46 0.86 13.67
N ALA A 124 -29.59 1.57 13.78
CA ALA A 124 -29.77 2.86 13.13
C ALA A 124 -28.83 3.92 13.73
N LEU A 125 -28.67 3.93 15.05
CA LEU A 125 -27.69 4.79 15.73
C LEU A 125 -26.26 4.48 15.29
N CYS A 126 -25.89 3.19 15.24
CA CYS A 126 -24.58 2.75 14.74
C CYS A 126 -24.31 3.27 13.32
N PHE A 127 -25.32 3.20 12.45
CA PHE A 127 -25.19 3.68 11.08
C PHE A 127 -24.85 5.18 11.02
N SER A 128 -25.50 6.03 11.82
CA SER A 128 -25.15 7.46 11.88
C SER A 128 -23.78 7.71 12.52
N TYR A 129 -23.43 6.96 13.56
CA TYR A 129 -22.14 7.07 14.22
C TYR A 129 -20.96 6.73 13.30
N PHE A 130 -21.02 5.61 12.58
CA PHE A 130 -19.98 5.21 11.63
C PHE A 130 -20.04 5.99 10.31
N GLY A 131 -21.21 6.52 9.95
CA GLY A 131 -21.44 7.29 8.73
C GLY A 131 -21.10 8.79 8.85
N TYR A 132 -20.75 9.27 10.04
CA TYR A 132 -20.34 10.65 10.26
C TYR A 132 -18.98 10.92 9.58
N ASP A 133 -19.00 11.71 8.51
CA ASP A 133 -17.85 11.88 7.61
C ASP A 133 -16.99 13.10 7.97
N GLU A 134 -16.48 13.12 9.19
CA GLU A 134 -15.51 14.13 9.65
C GLU A 134 -14.12 13.50 9.86
N ASP A 135 -13.06 14.30 9.71
CA ASP A 135 -11.67 13.85 9.92
C ASP A 135 -11.34 13.63 11.41
N LYS A 136 -11.97 14.42 12.29
CA LYS A 136 -11.82 14.34 13.74
C LYS A 136 -13.19 14.32 14.42
N PRO A 137 -13.90 13.17 14.36
CA PRO A 137 -15.25 13.10 14.89
C PRO A 137 -15.30 13.32 16.41
N ASP A 138 -14.21 13.03 17.12
CA ASP A 138 -14.07 13.26 18.57
C ASP A 138 -14.15 14.76 18.96
N ASP A 139 -13.95 15.70 18.03
CA ASP A 139 -14.08 17.14 18.29
C ASP A 139 -15.56 17.56 18.43
N ASN A 140 -16.51 16.76 17.94
CA ASN A 140 -17.95 17.00 18.07
C ASN A 140 -18.51 16.32 19.35
N LEU A 141 -19.00 17.14 20.29
CA LEU A 141 -19.57 16.68 21.56
C LEU A 141 -20.83 15.83 21.38
N ASN A 142 -21.70 16.14 20.41
CA ASN A 142 -22.90 15.37 20.11
C ASN A 142 -22.54 13.99 19.55
N TRP A 143 -21.49 13.90 18.74
CA TRP A 143 -20.98 12.61 18.28
C TRP A 143 -20.41 11.77 19.44
N CYS A 144 -19.69 12.40 20.37
CA CYS A 144 -19.23 11.73 21.59
C CYS A 144 -20.39 11.24 22.47
N LEU A 145 -21.46 12.03 22.61
CA LEU A 145 -22.67 11.60 23.31
C LEU A 145 -23.41 10.46 22.57
N LEU A 146 -23.50 10.52 21.24
CA LEU A 146 -24.06 9.42 20.44
C LEU A 146 -23.30 8.11 20.67
N ARG A 147 -21.97 8.19 20.78
CA ARG A 147 -21.12 7.03 21.09
C ARG A 147 -21.50 6.40 22.43
N GLU A 148 -21.68 7.22 23.48
CA GLU A 148 -22.12 6.77 24.81
C GLU A 148 -23.53 6.16 24.76
N ASP A 149 -24.46 6.80 24.05
CA ASP A 149 -25.81 6.30 23.83
C ASP A 149 -25.83 4.92 23.16
N ILE A 150 -24.92 4.68 22.21
CA ILE A 150 -24.80 3.39 21.53
C ILE A 150 -24.26 2.32 22.47
N ASP A 151 -23.25 2.63 23.29
CA ASP A 151 -22.68 1.68 24.24
C ASP A 151 -23.70 1.28 25.32
N HIS A 152 -24.38 2.25 25.94
CA HIS A 152 -25.46 2.00 26.89
C HIS A 152 -26.66 1.30 26.23
N GLY A 153 -26.99 1.69 24.99
CA GLY A 153 -28.05 1.08 24.20
C GLY A 153 -27.79 -0.40 23.90
N PHE A 154 -26.53 -0.79 23.70
CA PHE A 154 -26.15 -2.18 23.51
C PHE A 154 -26.46 -3.04 24.74
N ASP A 155 -26.10 -2.55 25.94
CA ASP A 155 -26.40 -3.25 27.19
C ASP A 155 -27.91 -3.40 27.41
N ALA A 156 -28.69 -2.35 27.13
CA ALA A 156 -30.15 -2.39 27.22
C ALA A 156 -30.77 -3.44 26.29
N VAL A 157 -30.31 -3.49 25.03
CA VAL A 157 -30.76 -4.49 24.04
C VAL A 157 -30.35 -5.91 24.46
N LYS A 158 -29.14 -6.08 25.00
CA LYS A 158 -28.63 -7.38 25.49
C LYS A 158 -29.47 -7.89 26.66
N GLN A 159 -29.72 -7.05 27.66
CA GLN A 159 -30.52 -7.40 28.85
C GLN A 159 -31.94 -7.84 28.47
N ARG A 160 -32.59 -7.11 27.55
CA ARG A 160 -33.96 -7.41 27.11
C ARG A 160 -34.10 -8.78 26.42
N LEU A 161 -33.10 -9.20 25.65
CA LEU A 161 -33.20 -10.41 24.83
C LEU A 161 -32.99 -11.70 25.65
N GLY A 162 -32.42 -11.62 26.85
CA GLY A 162 -32.28 -12.71 27.84
C GLY A 162 -31.37 -13.88 27.44
N ARG A 163 -31.24 -14.16 26.13
CA ARG A 163 -30.34 -15.15 25.54
C ARG A 163 -29.30 -14.46 24.66
N GLU A 164 -28.04 -14.74 24.96
CA GLU A 164 -26.93 -14.21 24.17
C GLU A 164 -26.92 -14.81 22.75
N LYS A 165 -26.88 -13.92 21.76
CA LYS A 165 -26.76 -14.26 20.33
C LYS A 165 -25.33 -13.99 19.85
N GLU A 166 -24.97 -14.62 18.74
CA GLU A 166 -23.62 -14.50 18.16
C GLU A 166 -23.21 -13.05 17.86
N TRP A 167 -24.09 -12.26 17.23
CA TRP A 167 -23.82 -10.84 16.99
C TRP A 167 -23.53 -10.04 18.28
N MET A 168 -24.14 -10.42 19.41
CA MET A 168 -23.85 -9.76 20.70
C MET A 168 -22.46 -10.11 21.20
N ARG A 169 -21.99 -11.34 20.96
CA ARG A 169 -20.63 -11.74 21.33
C ARG A 169 -19.60 -10.98 20.50
N ILE A 170 -19.86 -10.81 19.21
CA ILE A 170 -19.00 -10.06 18.30
C ILE A 170 -18.94 -8.59 18.73
N VAL A 171 -20.10 -7.95 18.96
CA VAL A 171 -20.15 -6.55 19.44
C VAL A 171 -19.50 -6.40 20.81
N ALA A 172 -19.69 -7.35 21.73
CA ALA A 172 -19.05 -7.32 23.05
C ALA A 172 -17.52 -7.51 22.95
N HIS A 173 -17.04 -8.31 22.00
CA HIS A 173 -15.61 -8.50 21.76
C HIS A 173 -14.96 -7.23 21.20
N TYR A 174 -15.63 -6.53 20.28
CA TYR A 174 -15.18 -5.26 19.71
C TYR A 174 -15.86 -4.04 20.35
N ARG A 175 -16.17 -4.11 21.66
CA ARG A 175 -16.90 -3.05 22.36
C ARG A 175 -16.14 -1.71 22.35
N GLU A 176 -14.82 -1.77 22.24
CA GLU A 176 -13.94 -0.62 22.08
C GLU A 176 -14.31 0.31 20.91
N LEU A 177 -15.01 -0.18 19.88
CA LEU A 177 -15.44 0.62 18.73
C LEU A 177 -16.40 1.75 19.15
N PHE A 178 -17.01 1.61 20.33
CA PHE A 178 -17.88 2.58 20.96
C PHE A 178 -17.20 3.27 22.16
N GLY A 179 -15.87 3.25 22.22
CA GLY A 179 -15.07 3.93 23.24
C GLY A 179 -14.10 4.96 22.66
N GLU A 180 -13.33 5.63 23.52
CA GLU A 180 -12.31 6.63 23.14
C GLU A 180 -11.17 6.05 22.31
N GLY A 181 -10.86 4.77 22.51
CA GLY A 181 -9.82 4.04 21.80
C GLY A 181 -10.28 3.38 20.49
N ALA A 182 -11.44 3.76 19.94
CA ALA A 182 -12.09 3.05 18.84
C ALA A 182 -11.13 2.69 17.69
N GLY A 183 -11.14 1.40 17.32
CA GLY A 183 -10.34 0.84 16.24
C GLY A 183 -8.90 0.47 16.62
N SER A 184 -8.46 0.68 17.86
CA SER A 184 -7.06 0.40 18.25
C SER A 184 -6.76 -1.10 18.35
N GLN A 185 -7.50 -1.90 19.12
CA GLN A 185 -7.27 -3.36 19.19
C GLN A 185 -7.57 -3.99 17.84
N LEU A 186 -8.64 -3.56 17.16
CA LEU A 186 -8.94 -4.03 15.81
C LEU A 186 -7.78 -3.76 14.83
N ALA A 187 -7.17 -2.58 14.87
CA ALA A 187 -6.00 -2.29 14.06
C ALA A 187 -4.81 -3.19 14.41
N GLU A 188 -4.55 -3.46 15.70
CA GLU A 188 -3.50 -4.38 16.12
C GLU A 188 -3.79 -5.82 15.67
N GLU A 189 -5.02 -6.30 15.79
CA GLU A 189 -5.39 -7.65 15.36
C GLU A 189 -5.29 -7.83 13.84
N ILE A 190 -5.68 -6.81 13.06
CA ILE A 190 -5.45 -6.77 11.61
C ILE A 190 -3.94 -6.74 11.33
N PHE A 191 -3.20 -5.89 12.05
CA PHE A 191 -1.76 -5.77 11.89
C PHE A 191 -1.02 -7.05 12.26
N GLU A 192 -1.49 -7.84 13.22
CA GLU A 192 -0.92 -9.12 13.63
C GLU A 192 -1.35 -10.28 12.72
N GLY A 193 -2.26 -10.04 11.78
CA GLY A 193 -2.81 -11.07 10.90
C GLY A 193 -3.75 -12.04 11.63
N LYS A 194 -4.30 -11.64 12.79
CA LYS A 194 -5.32 -12.43 13.51
C LYS A 194 -6.68 -12.33 12.84
N VAL A 195 -6.95 -11.20 12.20
CA VAL A 195 -8.22 -10.90 11.54
C VAL A 195 -7.95 -10.48 10.09
N HIS A 196 -8.52 -11.25 9.15
CA HIS A 196 -8.42 -10.99 7.71
C HIS A 196 -9.78 -10.63 7.08
N ASP A 197 -10.87 -11.01 7.73
CA ASP A 197 -12.23 -10.79 7.25
C ASP A 197 -13.04 -9.99 8.28
N LEU A 198 -13.41 -8.77 7.88
CA LEU A 198 -14.21 -7.85 8.68
C LEU A 198 -15.65 -7.78 8.21
N SER A 199 -16.05 -8.61 7.23
CA SER A 199 -17.38 -8.60 6.65
C SER A 199 -18.47 -8.85 7.70
N ALA A 200 -18.19 -9.71 8.68
CA ALA A 200 -19.10 -9.96 9.79
C ALA A 200 -19.30 -8.71 10.66
N LEU A 201 -18.22 -8.00 11.00
CA LEU A 201 -18.29 -6.78 11.79
C LEU A 201 -18.96 -5.64 11.01
N GLN A 202 -18.58 -5.46 9.74
CA GLN A 202 -19.20 -4.51 8.81
C GLN A 202 -20.72 -4.76 8.69
N ALA A 203 -21.14 -6.01 8.56
CA ALA A 203 -22.55 -6.36 8.46
C ALA A 203 -23.30 -6.17 9.78
N ILE A 204 -22.69 -6.53 10.92
CA ILE A 204 -23.32 -6.43 12.24
C ILE A 204 -23.50 -4.97 12.67
N ALA A 205 -22.50 -4.12 12.43
CA ALA A 205 -22.52 -2.72 12.85
C ALA A 205 -22.91 -1.73 11.73
N GLN A 206 -23.18 -2.22 10.51
CA GLN A 206 -23.46 -1.41 9.32
C GLN A 206 -22.39 -0.33 9.04
N ILE A 207 -21.12 -0.69 9.21
CA ILE A 207 -20.00 0.24 9.03
C ILE A 207 -19.84 0.55 7.53
N PRO A 208 -20.01 1.80 7.08
CA PRO A 208 -19.82 2.16 5.68
C PRO A 208 -18.35 2.02 5.23
N ASP A 209 -18.12 1.78 3.94
CA ASP A 209 -16.76 1.68 3.37
C ASP A 209 -15.97 3.00 3.50
N ASN A 210 -16.66 4.15 3.62
CA ASN A 210 -16.07 5.47 3.84
C ASN A 210 -16.01 5.91 5.30
N SER A 211 -16.34 5.02 6.26
CA SER A 211 -16.35 5.35 7.69
C SER A 211 -15.01 5.92 8.19
N TRP A 212 -15.09 6.89 9.10
CA TRP A 212 -13.94 7.40 9.87
C TRP A 212 -13.16 6.30 10.59
N LEU A 213 -13.82 5.18 10.94
CA LEU A 213 -13.17 4.05 11.60
C LEU A 213 -12.05 3.47 10.74
N TRP A 214 -12.28 3.31 9.43
CA TRP A 214 -11.26 2.80 8.51
C TRP A 214 -10.08 3.73 8.42
N ARG A 215 -10.32 5.05 8.38
CA ARG A 215 -9.25 6.06 8.37
C ARG A 215 -8.37 5.91 9.62
N ARG A 216 -8.98 5.74 10.79
CA ARG A 216 -8.28 5.57 12.08
C ARG A 216 -7.49 4.26 12.15
N ILE A 217 -8.09 3.15 11.71
CA ILE A 217 -7.41 1.84 11.63
C ILE A 217 -6.18 1.93 10.72
N PHE A 218 -6.34 2.48 9.51
CA PHE A 218 -5.22 2.60 8.58
C PHE A 218 -4.15 3.59 9.07
N ALA A 219 -4.51 4.67 9.77
CA ALA A 219 -3.53 5.55 10.40
C ALA A 219 -2.63 4.80 11.41
N VAL A 220 -3.21 3.91 12.23
CA VAL A 220 -2.46 3.05 13.16
C VAL A 220 -1.59 2.06 12.39
N LEU A 221 -2.15 1.36 11.40
CA LEU A 221 -1.41 0.39 10.58
C LEU A 221 -0.19 1.02 9.90
N LEU A 222 -0.37 2.18 9.26
CA LEU A 222 0.70 2.91 8.57
C LEU A 222 1.80 3.32 9.55
N SER A 223 1.44 3.80 10.75
CA SER A 223 2.40 4.11 11.81
C SER A 223 3.18 2.86 12.26
N ARG A 224 2.51 1.71 12.38
CA ARG A 224 3.16 0.44 12.80
C ARG A 224 4.17 -0.07 11.79
N ILE A 225 3.95 0.10 10.49
CA ILE A 225 4.91 -0.27 9.44
C ILE A 225 6.29 0.35 9.69
N PHE A 226 6.34 1.63 10.11
CA PHE A 226 7.59 2.33 10.39
C PHE A 226 8.31 1.84 11.65
N ASN A 227 7.58 1.22 12.58
CA ASN A 227 8.11 0.75 13.87
C ASN A 227 8.62 -0.69 13.82
N LEU A 228 8.32 -1.45 12.76
CA LEU A 228 8.87 -2.80 12.58
C LEU A 228 10.39 -2.76 12.39
N ASP A 229 11.09 -3.74 12.95
CA ASP A 229 12.48 -4.01 12.57
C ASP A 229 12.57 -4.59 11.14
N ASP A 230 13.77 -4.58 10.57
CA ASP A 230 14.00 -4.97 9.18
C ASP A 230 13.60 -6.42 8.87
N ALA A 231 13.82 -7.36 9.79
CA ALA A 231 13.51 -8.78 9.56
C ALA A 231 12.00 -9.02 9.63
N THR A 232 11.36 -8.49 10.67
CA THR A 232 9.90 -8.60 10.83
C THR A 232 9.17 -7.90 9.68
N PHE A 233 9.62 -6.72 9.26
CA PHE A 233 9.04 -6.00 8.13
C PHE A 233 9.06 -6.85 6.85
N LEU A 234 10.19 -7.46 6.48
CA LEU A 234 10.27 -8.29 5.28
C LEU A 234 9.35 -9.52 5.35
N GLN A 235 9.25 -10.15 6.52
CA GLN A 235 8.37 -11.31 6.71
C GLN A 235 6.89 -10.93 6.53
N ARG A 236 6.48 -9.76 7.03
CA ARG A 236 5.08 -9.28 6.96
C ARG A 236 4.73 -8.56 5.66
N LEU A 237 5.73 -8.22 4.83
CA LEU A 237 5.54 -7.45 3.60
C LEU A 237 4.45 -8.00 2.65
N PRO A 238 4.35 -9.33 2.40
CA PRO A 238 3.28 -9.88 1.56
C PRO A 238 1.88 -9.61 2.11
N GLU A 239 1.70 -9.77 3.41
CA GLU A 239 0.41 -9.55 4.08
C GLU A 239 0.03 -8.06 4.08
N LEU A 240 0.99 -7.16 4.30
CA LEU A 240 0.77 -5.72 4.24
C LEU A 240 0.32 -5.28 2.84
N VAL A 241 0.98 -5.76 1.79
CA VAL A 241 0.58 -5.45 0.40
C VAL A 241 -0.80 -6.02 0.08
N GLN A 242 -1.09 -7.25 0.52
CA GLN A 242 -2.42 -7.86 0.35
C GLN A 242 -3.51 -7.07 1.07
N LEU A 243 -3.24 -6.58 2.28
CA LEU A 243 -4.17 -5.75 3.05
C LEU A 243 -4.53 -4.46 2.28
N GLY A 244 -3.54 -3.81 1.66
CA GLY A 244 -3.77 -2.67 0.77
C GLY A 244 -4.59 -3.03 -0.46
N GLN A 245 -4.34 -4.18 -1.09
CA GLN A 245 -5.08 -4.64 -2.27
C GLN A 245 -6.55 -4.94 -1.98
N LEU A 246 -6.85 -5.50 -0.79
CA LEU A 246 -8.21 -5.72 -0.31
C LEU A 246 -8.94 -4.40 0.01
N ASN A 247 -8.19 -3.34 0.33
CA ASN A 247 -8.69 -2.03 0.71
C ASN A 247 -8.16 -0.96 -0.24
N THR A 248 -8.62 -0.99 -1.50
CA THR A 248 -8.08 -0.18 -2.61
C THR A 248 -8.00 1.33 -2.33
N ARG A 249 -8.88 1.86 -1.48
CA ARG A 249 -8.85 3.26 -1.02
C ARG A 249 -7.52 3.63 -0.32
N TYR A 250 -6.94 2.70 0.42
CA TYR A 250 -5.72 2.90 1.22
C TYR A 250 -4.49 2.26 0.58
N LEU A 251 -4.62 1.63 -0.60
CA LEU A 251 -3.51 0.94 -1.27
C LEU A 251 -2.33 1.88 -1.53
N ASN A 252 -2.59 3.11 -1.95
CA ASN A 252 -1.55 4.12 -2.18
C ASN A 252 -0.74 4.41 -0.91
N ASP A 253 -1.42 4.61 0.23
CA ASP A 253 -0.78 4.90 1.51
C ASP A 253 0.05 3.71 2.00
N VAL A 254 -0.50 2.49 1.87
CA VAL A 254 0.18 1.25 2.25
C VAL A 254 1.44 1.03 1.40
N LEU A 255 1.34 1.16 0.07
CA LEU A 255 2.49 1.03 -0.81
C LEU A 255 3.55 2.10 -0.54
N SER A 256 3.13 3.36 -0.32
CA SER A 256 4.02 4.46 0.04
C SER A 256 4.78 4.18 1.34
N ALA A 257 4.07 3.76 2.38
CA ALA A 257 4.67 3.41 3.68
C ALA A 257 5.64 2.24 3.56
N CYS A 258 5.27 1.18 2.82
CA CYS A 258 6.13 0.02 2.62
C CYS A 258 7.41 0.36 1.83
N LEU A 259 7.29 1.12 0.73
CA LEU A 259 8.44 1.54 -0.06
C LEU A 259 9.38 2.45 0.73
N THR A 260 8.83 3.40 1.49
CA THR A 260 9.60 4.31 2.34
C THR A 260 10.30 3.53 3.47
N ARG A 261 9.59 2.59 4.12
CA ARG A 261 10.20 1.73 5.13
C ARG A 261 11.30 0.83 4.55
N TYR A 262 11.11 0.33 3.33
CA TYR A 262 12.11 -0.48 2.62
C TYR A 262 13.36 0.34 2.29
N TYR A 263 13.19 1.59 1.87
CA TYR A 263 14.30 2.52 1.60
C TYR A 263 15.19 2.77 2.83
N HIS A 264 14.58 2.83 4.02
CA HIS A 264 15.30 2.96 5.29
C HIS A 264 15.86 1.65 5.85
N SER A 265 15.56 0.51 5.24
CA SER A 265 16.07 -0.79 5.66
C SER A 265 17.50 -1.04 5.17
N ARG A 266 18.18 -2.02 5.78
CA ARG A 266 19.45 -2.57 5.28
C ARG A 266 19.35 -3.22 3.89
N TYR A 267 18.12 -3.48 3.43
CA TYR A 267 17.86 -4.19 2.17
C TYR A 267 17.66 -3.26 0.98
N ARG A 268 17.73 -1.93 1.13
CA ARG A 268 17.45 -0.94 0.08
C ARG A 268 18.15 -1.19 -1.27
N GLU A 269 19.35 -1.78 -1.25
CA GLU A 269 20.12 -2.08 -2.47
C GLU A 269 19.63 -3.32 -3.21
N GLN A 270 18.84 -4.18 -2.53
CA GLN A 270 18.23 -5.39 -3.07
C GLN A 270 16.84 -5.05 -3.63
N SER A 271 16.54 -5.58 -4.82
CA SER A 271 15.23 -5.35 -5.44
C SER A 271 14.16 -6.21 -4.78
N SER A 272 13.09 -5.58 -4.29
CA SER A 272 11.86 -6.29 -3.88
C SER A 272 10.97 -6.53 -5.09
N SER A 273 10.86 -7.78 -5.55
CA SER A 273 9.97 -8.15 -6.67
C SER A 273 8.50 -7.83 -6.37
N LEU A 274 8.06 -8.08 -5.13
CA LEU A 274 6.70 -7.82 -4.67
C LEU A 274 6.34 -6.32 -4.73
N LEU A 275 7.15 -5.46 -4.10
CA LEU A 275 6.88 -4.02 -4.08
C LEU A 275 7.01 -3.40 -5.47
N LYS A 276 8.02 -3.83 -6.22
CA LYS A 276 8.22 -3.37 -7.60
C LYS A 276 7.01 -3.69 -8.46
N GLN A 277 6.49 -4.92 -8.41
CA GLN A 277 5.34 -5.33 -9.21
C GLN A 277 4.05 -4.64 -8.75
N ALA A 278 3.77 -4.64 -7.44
CA ALA A 278 2.56 -4.02 -6.91
C ALA A 278 2.50 -2.52 -7.23
N ALA A 279 3.62 -1.80 -7.09
CA ALA A 279 3.68 -0.38 -7.42
C ALA A 279 3.67 -0.12 -8.94
N LEU A 280 4.28 -0.99 -9.77
CA LEU A 280 4.21 -0.88 -11.23
C LEU A 280 2.78 -1.06 -11.74
N GLU A 281 2.05 -2.04 -11.22
CA GLU A 281 0.65 -2.30 -11.60
C GLU A 281 -0.28 -1.15 -11.20
N HIS A 282 -0.02 -0.52 -10.06
CA HIS A 282 -0.89 0.52 -9.52
C HIS A 282 -0.55 1.94 -9.98
N TRP A 283 0.74 2.28 -10.08
CA TRP A 283 1.22 3.63 -10.42
C TRP A 283 1.84 3.74 -11.81
N GLY A 284 2.01 2.63 -12.52
CA GLY A 284 2.76 2.59 -13.79
C GLY A 284 4.27 2.69 -13.58
N SER A 285 5.01 2.91 -14.66
CA SER A 285 6.48 2.90 -14.60
C SER A 285 7.03 4.12 -13.86
N PRO A 286 7.94 3.95 -12.87
CA PRO A 286 8.59 5.08 -12.21
C PRO A 286 9.54 5.85 -13.13
N GLN A 287 9.92 5.26 -14.27
CA GLN A 287 10.79 5.84 -15.28
C GLN A 287 10.02 6.69 -16.32
N MET A 288 8.72 6.92 -16.12
CA MET A 288 7.94 7.78 -17.01
C MET A 288 8.48 9.22 -17.01
N ARG A 289 8.76 9.73 -18.22
CA ARG A 289 9.30 11.08 -18.44
C ARG A 289 8.21 12.17 -18.49
N SER A 290 6.93 11.79 -18.47
CA SER A 290 5.81 12.72 -18.54
C SER A 290 5.51 13.37 -17.18
N LYS A 291 4.81 14.53 -17.20
CA LYS A 291 4.27 15.15 -15.97
C LYS A 291 3.23 14.27 -15.24
N GLN A 292 2.88 13.12 -15.81
CA GLN A 292 1.93 12.15 -15.26
C GLN A 292 2.62 11.06 -14.43
N ASN A 293 3.89 11.23 -14.05
CA ASN A 293 4.57 10.31 -13.15
C ASN A 293 3.92 10.37 -11.76
N ALA A 294 3.02 9.43 -11.49
CA ALA A 294 2.25 9.35 -10.25
C ALA A 294 3.13 9.08 -9.02
N TRP A 295 4.34 8.53 -9.19
CA TRP A 295 5.20 8.14 -8.08
C TRP A 295 5.57 9.31 -7.17
N LEU A 296 5.88 10.47 -7.75
CA LEU A 296 6.26 11.67 -6.97
C LEU A 296 5.08 12.31 -6.22
N GLN A 297 3.85 11.82 -6.42
CA GLN A 297 2.69 12.20 -5.61
C GLN A 297 2.60 11.37 -4.33
N TYR A 298 3.14 10.15 -4.34
CA TYR A 298 2.98 9.19 -3.24
C TYR A 298 4.26 8.95 -2.45
N VAL A 299 5.44 9.06 -3.06
CA VAL A 299 6.73 8.83 -2.40
C VAL A 299 7.74 9.93 -2.71
N GLU A 300 8.67 10.15 -1.77
CA GLU A 300 9.76 11.09 -1.96
C GLU A 300 10.70 10.67 -3.10
N GLN A 301 11.40 11.65 -3.68
CA GLN A 301 12.32 11.44 -4.81
C GLN A 301 13.38 10.35 -4.55
N PRO A 302 14.02 10.24 -3.35
CA PRO A 302 15.00 9.18 -3.09
C PRO A 302 14.39 7.77 -3.09
N VAL A 303 13.15 7.63 -2.62
CA VAL A 303 12.42 6.35 -2.60
C VAL A 303 12.06 5.95 -4.04
N CYS A 304 11.56 6.89 -4.84
CA CYS A 304 11.32 6.66 -6.27
C CYS A 304 12.61 6.26 -6.99
N ALA A 305 13.71 6.97 -6.74
CA ALA A 305 15.01 6.68 -7.35
C ALA A 305 15.54 5.28 -7.00
N MET A 306 15.30 4.78 -5.78
CA MET A 306 15.63 3.40 -5.40
C MET A 306 14.91 2.39 -6.29
N VAL A 307 13.59 2.56 -6.51
CA VAL A 307 12.82 1.64 -7.35
C VAL A 307 13.20 1.77 -8.82
N VAL A 308 13.48 2.98 -9.31
CA VAL A 308 14.04 3.20 -10.66
C VAL A 308 15.36 2.43 -10.82
N ALA A 309 16.23 2.45 -9.81
CA ALA A 309 17.48 1.70 -9.82
C ALA A 309 17.27 0.19 -9.83
N TRP A 310 16.29 -0.34 -9.09
CA TRP A 310 15.93 -1.77 -9.14
C TRP A 310 15.55 -2.21 -10.55
N PHE A 311 14.70 -1.41 -11.21
CA PHE A 311 14.32 -1.65 -12.60
C PHE A 311 15.52 -1.57 -13.56
N ALA A 312 16.39 -0.57 -13.38
CA ALA A 312 17.59 -0.45 -14.21
C ALA A 312 18.53 -1.66 -14.06
N LYS A 313 18.76 -2.14 -12.82
CA LYS A 313 19.58 -3.33 -12.56
C LYS A 313 18.99 -4.58 -13.24
N GLU A 314 17.70 -4.82 -13.05
CA GLU A 314 17.01 -5.97 -13.64
C GLU A 314 16.96 -5.89 -15.18
N ASP A 315 16.73 -4.71 -15.76
CA ASP A 315 16.75 -4.52 -17.22
C ASP A 315 18.14 -4.85 -17.78
N LEU A 316 19.21 -4.39 -17.12
CA LEU A 316 20.58 -4.71 -17.52
C LEU A 316 20.86 -6.22 -17.41
N GLU A 317 20.45 -6.84 -16.30
CA GLU A 317 20.59 -8.28 -16.10
C GLU A 317 19.87 -9.06 -17.20
N HIS A 318 18.60 -8.78 -17.47
CA HIS A 318 17.85 -9.43 -18.55
C HIS A 318 18.45 -9.16 -19.92
N PHE A 319 18.89 -7.93 -20.20
CA PHE A 319 19.47 -7.58 -21.48
C PHE A 319 20.74 -8.40 -21.78
N PHE A 320 21.66 -8.52 -20.82
CA PHE A 320 22.92 -9.22 -21.04
C PHE A 320 22.83 -10.74 -20.88
N THR A 321 21.81 -11.26 -20.18
CA THR A 321 21.65 -12.71 -19.95
C THR A 321 20.64 -13.36 -20.89
N LEU A 322 19.42 -12.81 -20.97
CA LEU A 322 18.31 -13.36 -21.76
C LEU A 322 18.35 -12.87 -23.20
N LEU A 323 18.72 -11.61 -23.44
CA LEU A 323 18.68 -10.96 -24.76
C LEU A 323 20.02 -10.93 -25.51
N LYS A 324 20.96 -11.79 -25.10
CA LYS A 324 22.31 -11.91 -25.68
C LYS A 324 22.35 -12.38 -27.14
N GLY A 325 21.23 -12.91 -27.67
CA GLY A 325 21.17 -13.54 -28.99
C GLY A 325 21.97 -14.84 -29.01
N GLU A 326 22.74 -15.08 -30.07
CA GLU A 326 23.62 -16.27 -30.19
C GLU A 326 24.95 -16.14 -29.43
N ALA A 327 25.21 -15.00 -28.79
CA ALA A 327 26.47 -14.74 -28.11
C ALA A 327 26.50 -15.31 -26.68
N GLU A 328 27.70 -15.50 -26.13
CA GLU A 328 27.89 -15.74 -24.70
C GLU A 328 27.53 -14.51 -23.87
N VAL A 329 27.23 -14.70 -22.58
CA VAL A 329 26.90 -13.60 -21.68
C VAL A 329 28.08 -12.64 -21.58
N ASP A 330 27.89 -11.37 -21.96
CA ASP A 330 28.93 -10.35 -21.86
C ASP A 330 29.02 -9.80 -20.43
N GLN A 331 29.68 -10.59 -19.57
CA GLN A 331 29.89 -10.30 -18.16
C GLN A 331 30.62 -8.96 -17.93
N SER A 332 31.46 -8.53 -18.88
CA SER A 332 32.23 -7.29 -18.75
C SER A 332 31.34 -6.07 -18.96
N ARG A 333 30.45 -6.10 -19.96
CA ARG A 333 29.48 -5.02 -20.20
C ARG A 333 28.44 -4.95 -19.09
N LEU A 334 27.91 -6.08 -18.64
CA LEU A 334 26.99 -6.12 -17.49
C LEU A 334 27.65 -5.53 -16.24
N PHE A 335 28.85 -6.01 -15.88
CA PHE A 335 29.61 -5.49 -14.75
C PHE A 335 29.83 -3.97 -14.83
N TYR A 336 30.21 -3.48 -16.01
CA TYR A 336 30.48 -2.06 -16.22
C TYR A 336 29.23 -1.20 -15.98
N TRP A 337 28.10 -1.53 -16.60
CA TRP A 337 26.88 -0.73 -16.51
C TRP A 337 26.22 -0.78 -15.13
N LEU A 338 26.33 -1.89 -14.42
CA LEU A 338 25.83 -2.01 -13.04
C LEU A 338 26.47 -1.00 -12.07
N ARG A 339 27.70 -0.54 -12.33
CA ARG A 339 28.37 0.53 -11.55
C ARG A 339 27.63 1.88 -11.60
N PHE A 340 26.75 2.05 -12.59
CA PHE A 340 26.00 3.29 -12.82
C PHE A 340 24.48 3.10 -12.67
N ALA A 341 23.99 1.90 -12.38
CA ALA A 341 22.55 1.60 -12.35
C ALA A 341 21.77 2.51 -11.39
N ASN A 342 22.34 2.87 -10.24
CA ASN A 342 21.71 3.79 -9.27
C ASN A 342 21.61 5.25 -9.76
N GLN A 343 22.26 5.59 -10.88
CA GLN A 343 22.19 6.92 -11.52
C GLN A 343 21.32 6.91 -12.78
N MET A 344 20.83 5.75 -13.20
CA MET A 344 19.99 5.64 -14.39
C MET A 344 18.60 6.14 -14.05
N SER A 345 18.15 7.19 -14.71
CA SER A 345 16.77 7.70 -14.55
C SER A 345 15.77 6.96 -15.44
N TYR A 346 16.27 6.22 -16.43
CA TYR A 346 15.47 5.54 -17.44
C TYR A 346 16.25 4.39 -18.06
N THR A 347 15.56 3.27 -18.27
CA THR A 347 16.03 2.13 -19.06
C THR A 347 14.90 1.68 -19.96
N ARG A 348 15.22 1.40 -21.22
CA ARG A 348 14.27 0.75 -22.14
C ARG A 348 14.96 -0.29 -22.98
N ILE A 349 14.43 -1.50 -22.90
CA ILE A 349 14.83 -2.61 -23.75
C ILE A 349 14.06 -2.52 -25.06
N VAL A 350 14.80 -2.53 -26.17
CA VAL A 350 14.30 -2.52 -27.53
C VAL A 350 14.57 -3.90 -28.13
N MET A 351 13.55 -4.74 -28.14
CA MET A 351 13.64 -6.15 -28.49
C MET A 351 13.63 -6.36 -29.99
N SER A 352 14.46 -7.26 -30.47
CA SER A 352 14.48 -7.73 -31.85
C SER A 352 13.23 -8.55 -32.18
N SER A 353 13.03 -8.85 -33.47
CA SER A 353 11.90 -9.69 -33.90
C SER A 353 11.92 -11.08 -33.26
N ASP A 354 13.10 -11.70 -33.11
CA ASP A 354 13.21 -13.05 -32.54
C ASP A 354 12.79 -13.03 -31.07
N ALA A 355 13.38 -12.14 -30.27
CA ALA A 355 13.05 -12.01 -28.85
C ALA A 355 11.58 -11.60 -28.61
N TRP A 356 11.01 -10.77 -29.48
CA TRP A 356 9.63 -10.31 -29.35
C TRP A 356 8.62 -11.45 -29.55
N HIS A 357 8.89 -12.37 -30.49
CA HIS A 357 7.98 -13.47 -30.83
C HIS A 357 8.32 -14.80 -30.17
N ASP A 358 9.43 -14.88 -29.42
CA ASP A 358 9.85 -16.08 -28.70
C ASP A 358 8.78 -16.53 -27.69
N ARG A 359 8.35 -17.79 -27.77
CA ARG A 359 7.29 -18.38 -26.93
C ARG A 359 7.84 -19.16 -25.72
N GLY A 360 9.15 -19.18 -25.51
CA GLY A 360 9.78 -19.72 -24.32
C GLY A 360 9.25 -19.05 -23.05
N SER A 361 9.14 -19.83 -21.97
CA SER A 361 8.55 -19.36 -20.71
C SER A 361 9.23 -18.10 -20.19
N ASP A 362 10.56 -18.01 -20.29
CA ASP A 362 11.34 -16.89 -19.80
C ASP A 362 11.05 -15.60 -20.58
N PHE A 363 10.94 -15.69 -21.91
CA PHE A 363 10.59 -14.55 -22.77
C PHE A 363 9.14 -14.10 -22.56
N VAL A 364 8.21 -15.04 -22.39
CA VAL A 364 6.81 -14.72 -22.06
C VAL A 364 6.74 -13.99 -20.72
N ALA A 365 7.36 -14.55 -19.68
CA ALA A 365 7.38 -13.95 -18.35
C ALA A 365 8.07 -12.57 -18.34
N PHE A 366 9.17 -12.43 -19.08
CA PHE A 366 9.89 -11.17 -19.24
C PHE A 366 9.00 -10.08 -19.88
N ARG A 367 8.28 -10.41 -20.96
CA ARG A 367 7.37 -9.47 -21.64
C ARG A 367 6.18 -9.07 -20.78
N GLU A 368 5.58 -10.01 -20.05
CA GLU A 368 4.46 -9.71 -19.15
C GLU A 368 4.90 -8.80 -17.99
N LYS A 369 6.03 -9.10 -17.34
CA LYS A 369 6.56 -8.30 -16.23
C LYS A 369 6.99 -6.88 -16.64
N ASN A 370 7.39 -6.70 -17.91
CA ASN A 370 7.87 -5.42 -18.44
C ASN A 370 6.86 -4.75 -19.39
N LYS A 371 5.59 -5.12 -19.31
CA LYS A 371 4.55 -4.55 -20.16
C LYS A 371 4.52 -3.02 -20.05
N GLY A 372 4.48 -2.33 -21.19
CA GLY A 372 4.55 -0.87 -21.26
C GLY A 372 5.96 -0.26 -21.14
N ARG A 373 6.99 -1.07 -20.82
CA ARG A 373 8.39 -0.62 -20.70
C ARG A 373 9.30 -1.13 -21.83
N LEU A 374 8.76 -1.91 -22.76
CA LEU A 374 9.49 -2.46 -23.89
C LEU A 374 9.20 -1.69 -25.19
N SER A 375 10.10 -1.82 -26.16
CA SER A 375 9.89 -1.40 -27.54
C SER A 375 10.31 -2.49 -28.51
N GLN A 376 9.82 -2.44 -29.74
CA GLN A 376 10.22 -3.33 -30.82
C GLN A 376 11.29 -2.66 -31.68
N LEU A 377 12.34 -3.40 -32.01
CA LEU A 377 13.41 -2.99 -32.92
C LEU A 377 13.05 -3.38 -34.35
N THR A 378 13.29 -2.46 -35.28
CA THR A 378 13.08 -2.67 -36.73
C THR A 378 14.33 -2.29 -37.54
N GLY A 379 14.45 -2.82 -38.76
CA GLY A 379 15.54 -2.45 -39.67
C GLY A 379 16.92 -2.94 -39.26
N GLY A 380 17.00 -4.07 -38.54
CA GLY A 380 18.25 -4.69 -38.08
C GLY A 380 18.19 -6.23 -38.10
N PRO A 381 19.32 -6.91 -37.81
CA PRO A 381 19.35 -8.37 -37.68
C PRO A 381 18.36 -8.88 -36.64
N SER A 382 17.73 -10.03 -36.92
CA SER A 382 16.62 -10.57 -36.12
C SER A 382 16.99 -10.94 -34.69
N HIS A 383 18.28 -11.18 -34.42
CA HIS A 383 18.84 -11.54 -33.11
C HIS A 383 19.42 -10.34 -32.32
N ASN A 384 19.54 -9.16 -32.94
CA ASN A 384 20.21 -8.02 -32.31
C ASN A 384 19.21 -7.17 -31.52
N ASN A 385 19.38 -7.12 -30.21
CA ASN A 385 18.59 -6.30 -29.30
C ASN A 385 19.32 -5.00 -28.97
N ALA A 386 18.61 -4.01 -28.45
CA ALA A 386 19.22 -2.80 -27.90
C ALA A 386 18.69 -2.48 -26.50
N VAL A 387 19.48 -1.76 -25.72
CA VAL A 387 19.03 -1.12 -24.48
C VAL A 387 19.42 0.35 -24.52
N VAL A 388 18.45 1.20 -24.21
CA VAL A 388 18.65 2.65 -24.05
C VAL A 388 18.69 2.94 -22.56
N MET A 389 19.80 3.48 -22.08
CA MET A 389 20.00 3.89 -20.69
C MET A 389 20.12 5.41 -20.64
N GLN A 390 19.45 6.07 -19.71
CA GLN A 390 19.62 7.51 -19.48
C GLN A 390 20.34 7.76 -18.16
N ILE A 391 21.44 8.50 -18.21
CA ILE A 391 22.15 9.02 -17.03
C ILE A 391 22.31 10.53 -17.21
N GLY A 392 21.71 11.32 -16.33
CA GLY A 392 21.63 12.77 -16.48
C GLY A 392 21.00 13.17 -17.82
N ASN A 393 21.66 14.07 -18.57
CA ASN A 393 21.18 14.53 -19.88
C ASN A 393 21.73 13.70 -21.06
N TYR A 394 22.09 12.43 -20.85
CA TYR A 394 22.68 11.59 -21.89
C TYR A 394 21.96 10.25 -22.02
N PHE A 395 21.73 9.83 -23.26
CA PHE A 395 21.33 8.47 -23.61
C PHE A 395 22.56 7.66 -24.04
N PHE A 396 22.66 6.45 -23.50
CA PHE A 396 23.63 5.44 -23.89
C PHE A 396 22.86 4.29 -24.54
N VAL A 397 23.15 4.01 -25.80
CA VAL A 397 22.50 2.95 -26.57
C VAL A 397 23.49 1.82 -26.78
N GLU A 398 23.21 0.69 -26.14
CA GLU A 398 24.01 -0.53 -26.17
C GLU A 398 23.28 -1.60 -27.00
N PHE A 399 24.03 -2.48 -27.66
CA PHE A 399 23.48 -3.51 -28.55
C PHE A 399 24.00 -4.89 -28.16
N SER A 400 23.15 -5.91 -28.22
CA SER A 400 23.51 -7.27 -27.79
C SER A 400 24.44 -7.97 -28.79
N GLY A 401 24.31 -7.67 -30.09
CA GLY A 401 25.15 -8.27 -31.12
C GLY A 401 26.63 -7.94 -30.99
N THR A 402 27.49 -8.87 -31.39
CA THR A 402 28.95 -8.74 -31.31
C THR A 402 29.47 -7.63 -32.24
N GLY A 403 30.59 -7.01 -31.87
CA GLY A 403 31.23 -5.94 -32.66
C GLY A 403 30.51 -4.59 -32.68
N ASN A 404 29.39 -4.44 -31.96
CA ASN A 404 28.72 -3.16 -31.83
C ASN A 404 29.41 -2.22 -30.83
N ALA A 405 29.38 -0.92 -31.14
CA ALA A 405 29.81 0.15 -30.24
C ALA A 405 28.62 0.64 -29.41
N CYS A 406 28.90 1.21 -28.23
CA CYS A 406 27.93 2.01 -27.49
C CYS A 406 27.81 3.40 -28.14
N TYR A 407 26.59 3.89 -28.35
CA TYR A 407 26.34 5.21 -28.93
C TYR A 407 25.80 6.15 -27.86
N VAL A 408 26.39 7.34 -27.76
CA VAL A 408 26.02 8.36 -26.78
C VAL A 408 25.32 9.51 -27.49
N TYR A 409 24.14 9.89 -26.99
CA TYR A 409 23.37 11.04 -27.47
C TYR A 409 23.07 11.98 -26.30
N ARG A 410 22.96 13.27 -26.58
CA ARG A 410 22.33 14.20 -25.62
C ARG A 410 20.83 13.98 -25.61
N ALA A 411 20.22 13.90 -24.44
CA ALA A 411 18.82 13.51 -24.28
C ALA A 411 17.83 14.60 -24.73
N ASP A 412 18.23 15.88 -24.61
CA ASP A 412 17.44 17.04 -25.02
C ASP A 412 17.38 17.26 -26.53
N VAL A 413 18.37 16.76 -27.29
CA VAL A 413 18.46 16.89 -28.75
C VAL A 413 18.61 15.54 -29.45
N ALA A 414 18.20 14.47 -28.77
CA ALA A 414 18.31 13.12 -29.30
C ALA A 414 17.52 13.00 -30.62
N PRO A 415 18.04 12.28 -31.64
CA PRO A 415 17.38 12.18 -32.93
C PRO A 415 16.19 11.22 -32.93
N PHE A 416 15.81 10.68 -31.77
CA PHE A 416 14.73 9.75 -31.57
C PHE A 416 14.03 10.01 -30.24
N ASN A 417 12.76 9.61 -30.16
CA ASN A 417 12.04 9.56 -28.90
C ASN A 417 12.19 8.15 -28.31
N PRO A 418 12.88 7.98 -27.16
CA PRO A 418 13.08 6.65 -26.57
C PRO A 418 11.77 6.00 -26.12
N ASP A 419 10.67 6.74 -26.00
CA ASP A 419 9.37 6.24 -25.55
C ASP A 419 8.53 5.59 -26.66
N LYS A 420 9.00 5.61 -27.92
CA LYS A 420 8.27 4.99 -29.03
C LYS A 420 8.15 3.47 -28.85
N SER A 421 6.97 2.93 -29.17
CA SER A 421 6.74 1.49 -29.20
C SER A 421 7.60 0.76 -30.23
N VAL A 422 8.00 1.45 -31.30
CA VAL A 422 8.85 0.91 -32.37
C VAL A 422 10.01 1.87 -32.61
N LEU A 423 11.23 1.33 -32.64
CA LEU A 423 12.46 2.07 -32.88
C LEU A 423 13.26 1.41 -34.01
N GLY A 424 13.80 2.22 -34.92
CA GLY A 424 14.62 1.76 -36.04
C GLY A 424 16.11 1.68 -35.67
N LEU A 425 16.76 0.57 -36.03
CA LEU A 425 18.17 0.36 -35.73
C LEU A 425 19.06 1.44 -36.36
N ALA A 426 19.09 1.52 -37.69
CA ALA A 426 19.97 2.48 -38.41
C ALA A 426 19.35 3.88 -38.54
N THR A 427 18.02 3.97 -38.51
CA THR A 427 17.30 5.23 -38.69
C THR A 427 17.13 6.02 -37.40
N GLU A 428 17.33 5.43 -36.23
CA GLU A 428 17.17 6.11 -34.93
C GLU A 428 18.32 5.78 -33.97
N LEU A 429 18.51 4.51 -33.62
CA LEU A 429 19.37 4.11 -32.50
C LEU A 429 20.88 4.11 -32.82
N LYS A 430 21.25 3.81 -34.06
CA LYS A 430 22.63 3.67 -34.55
C LYS A 430 22.91 4.73 -35.61
N GLN A 431 22.95 5.99 -35.19
CA GLN A 431 23.25 7.15 -36.04
C GLN A 431 24.63 7.76 -35.70
N PRO A 432 25.74 7.28 -36.30
CA PRO A 432 27.09 7.74 -35.97
C PRO A 432 27.31 9.25 -36.14
N THR A 433 26.65 9.87 -37.12
CA THR A 433 26.80 11.29 -37.45
C THR A 433 26.07 12.22 -36.49
N ARG A 434 25.07 11.70 -35.76
CA ARG A 434 24.31 12.47 -34.76
C ARG A 434 24.67 12.10 -33.33
N ALA A 435 25.37 10.99 -33.12
CA ALA A 435 25.89 10.60 -31.82
C ALA A 435 27.00 11.56 -31.38
N LEU A 436 26.96 11.97 -30.11
CA LEU A 436 28.02 12.74 -29.48
C LEU A 436 29.31 11.92 -29.43
N LYS A 437 29.19 10.61 -29.14
CA LYS A 437 30.30 9.66 -29.11
C LYS A 437 29.86 8.30 -29.62
N ARG A 438 30.79 7.61 -30.28
CA ARG A 438 30.73 6.18 -30.59
C ARG A 438 31.85 5.50 -29.82
N MET A 439 31.50 4.72 -28.81
CA MET A 439 32.44 4.14 -27.86
C MET A 439 32.64 2.66 -28.15
N SER A 440 33.87 2.28 -28.51
CA SER A 440 34.22 0.91 -28.92
C SER A 440 34.62 0.05 -27.73
N HIS A 441 34.15 -1.20 -27.70
CA HIS A 441 34.50 -2.23 -26.72
C HIS A 441 35.89 -2.87 -26.97
N SER A 442 36.89 -2.06 -27.38
CA SER A 442 38.24 -2.53 -27.70
C SER A 442 39.35 -1.67 -27.07
N PRO A 443 40.43 -2.27 -26.52
CA PRO A 443 40.65 -3.71 -26.38
C PRO A 443 39.76 -4.32 -25.28
N ALA A 444 39.46 -5.62 -25.40
CA ALA A 444 38.73 -6.36 -24.37
C ALA A 444 39.52 -6.39 -23.04
N PRO A 445 38.84 -6.37 -21.88
CA PRO A 445 39.51 -6.58 -20.60
C PRO A 445 40.02 -8.01 -20.47
N ARG A 446 41.04 -8.24 -19.66
CA ARG A 446 41.56 -9.57 -19.31
C ARG A 446 40.64 -10.27 -18.32
N ARG A 447 39.97 -9.52 -17.44
CA ARG A 447 38.98 -10.02 -16.49
C ARG A 447 37.69 -9.21 -16.55
N HIS A 448 36.55 -9.89 -16.48
CA HIS A 448 35.23 -9.26 -16.63
C HIS A 448 34.86 -8.28 -15.49
N ASN A 449 35.44 -8.45 -14.31
CA ASN A 449 35.15 -7.65 -13.11
C ASN A 449 36.27 -6.67 -12.73
N LEU A 450 37.19 -6.38 -13.66
CA LEU A 450 38.28 -5.44 -13.47
C LEU A 450 38.16 -4.29 -14.47
N VAL A 451 38.26 -3.06 -13.97
CA VAL A 451 38.20 -1.86 -14.83
C VAL A 451 39.53 -1.71 -15.58
N GLU A 452 39.58 -2.26 -16.78
CA GLU A 452 40.74 -2.18 -17.70
C GLU A 452 40.27 -2.20 -19.16
N GLY A 453 41.20 -2.02 -20.11
CA GLY A 453 40.90 -2.06 -21.54
C GLY A 453 39.88 -0.98 -21.92
N TRP A 454 38.80 -1.37 -22.58
CA TRP A 454 37.74 -0.43 -22.96
C TRP A 454 36.96 0.14 -21.76
N LEU A 455 36.91 -0.55 -20.61
CA LEU A 455 36.16 -0.07 -19.44
C LEU A 455 36.77 1.24 -18.89
N ASP A 456 38.10 1.32 -18.83
CA ASP A 456 38.79 2.55 -18.39
C ASP A 456 38.59 3.69 -19.40
N LYS A 457 38.59 3.39 -20.70
CA LYS A 457 38.26 4.38 -21.74
C LYS A 457 36.84 4.91 -21.58
N PHE A 458 35.88 4.03 -21.26
CA PHE A 458 34.52 4.45 -20.98
C PHE A 458 34.45 5.33 -19.73
N ASP A 459 35.14 4.98 -18.65
CA ASP A 459 35.19 5.82 -17.43
C ASP A 459 35.72 7.23 -17.74
N VAL A 460 36.76 7.35 -18.59
CA VAL A 460 37.30 8.65 -19.01
C VAL A 460 36.25 9.46 -19.77
N GLU A 461 35.53 8.85 -20.71
CA GLU A 461 34.47 9.55 -21.46
C GLU A 461 33.30 9.93 -20.54
N LEU A 462 32.82 9.03 -19.68
CA LEU A 462 31.73 9.34 -18.74
C LEU A 462 32.14 10.45 -17.75
N ARG A 463 33.39 10.45 -17.26
CA ARG A 463 33.92 11.53 -16.42
C ARG A 463 33.89 12.89 -17.12
N ARG A 464 34.19 12.94 -18.42
CA ARG A 464 34.09 14.19 -19.22
C ARG A 464 32.64 14.68 -19.34
N LEU A 465 31.67 13.78 -19.25
CA LEU A 465 30.24 14.12 -19.23
C LEU A 465 29.74 14.47 -17.81
N GLY A 466 30.61 14.43 -16.79
CA GLY A 466 30.26 14.67 -15.39
C GLY A 466 29.67 13.45 -14.67
N ILE A 467 29.79 12.25 -15.26
CA ILE A 467 29.25 11.01 -14.72
C ILE A 467 30.38 10.21 -14.08
N VAL A 468 30.22 9.86 -12.80
CA VAL A 468 31.18 9.05 -12.04
C VAL A 468 30.44 7.89 -11.37
N PRO A 469 31.02 6.68 -11.32
CA PRO A 469 30.35 5.54 -10.70
C PRO A 469 30.18 5.79 -9.20
N HIS A 470 29.04 5.39 -8.65
CA HIS A 470 28.82 5.45 -7.20
C HIS A 470 29.49 4.21 -6.60
N LEU A 471 30.55 4.39 -5.81
CA LEU A 471 31.12 3.28 -5.04
C LEU A 471 30.06 2.85 -4.02
N ALA A 472 29.65 1.58 -4.07
CA ALA A 472 28.76 1.00 -3.08
C ALA A 472 29.37 1.21 -1.68
N GLY A 473 28.81 2.17 -0.93
CA GLY A 473 29.26 2.53 0.42
C GLY A 473 29.56 4.01 0.68
N SER A 474 29.76 4.86 -0.34
CA SER A 474 29.95 6.30 -0.11
C SER A 474 28.67 7.08 -0.40
N SER A 475 27.85 7.28 0.64
CA SER A 475 26.85 8.34 0.64
C SER A 475 27.56 9.69 0.75
N SER A 476 28.10 10.17 -0.37
CA SER A 476 28.52 11.55 -0.51
C SER A 476 27.90 12.09 -1.80
N VAL A 477 26.70 12.64 -1.65
CA VAL A 477 26.17 13.66 -2.55
C VAL A 477 27.28 14.68 -2.74
N SER A 478 27.78 14.83 -3.97
CA SER A 478 28.65 15.95 -4.33
C SER A 478 27.75 17.10 -4.77
N PRO A 479 27.59 18.20 -3.99
CA PRO A 479 26.78 19.33 -4.39
C PRO A 479 27.71 20.45 -4.83
N LYS A 480 28.04 20.52 -6.13
CA LYS A 480 28.54 21.77 -6.71
C LYS A 480 27.35 22.67 -7.05
N ALA A 481 26.56 23.06 -6.04
CA ALA A 481 25.58 24.15 -6.05
C ALA A 481 24.83 24.29 -4.71
N ALA A 482 25.51 24.28 -3.55
CA ALA A 482 24.83 24.58 -2.28
C ALA A 482 25.82 25.07 -1.20
N SER A 483 26.62 26.10 -1.47
CA SER A 483 27.53 26.63 -0.46
C SER A 483 26.83 27.47 0.64
N ASN A 484 25.50 27.53 0.68
CA ASN A 484 24.76 28.38 1.63
C ASN A 484 23.59 27.67 2.36
N SER A 485 23.51 26.32 2.34
CA SER A 485 22.44 25.62 3.08
C SER A 485 22.79 25.51 4.58
N LEU A 486 21.79 25.73 5.44
CA LEU A 486 21.91 25.63 6.91
C LEU A 486 22.40 24.24 7.34
N GLU A 487 21.99 23.21 6.59
CA GLU A 487 22.35 21.80 6.80
C GLU A 487 23.85 21.55 6.57
N ALA A 488 24.45 22.22 5.58
CA ALA A 488 25.89 22.15 5.33
C ALA A 488 26.70 22.82 6.45
N GLN A 489 26.24 23.99 6.92
CA GLN A 489 26.86 24.71 8.05
C GLN A 489 26.77 23.90 9.35
N LEU A 490 25.63 23.23 9.58
CA LEU A 490 25.43 22.35 10.73
C LEU A 490 26.35 21.13 10.68
N ALA A 491 26.46 20.48 9.52
CA ALA A 491 27.32 19.31 9.34
C ALA A 491 28.80 19.65 9.57
N GLU A 492 29.25 20.83 9.11
CA GLU A 492 30.62 21.30 9.34
C GLU A 492 30.86 21.64 10.82
N LEU A 493 29.99 22.46 11.42
CA LEU A 493 30.16 22.99 12.77
C LEU A 493 29.94 21.94 13.88
N LEU A 494 29.16 20.89 13.60
CA LEU A 494 28.88 19.79 14.53
C LEU A 494 29.65 18.52 14.21
N SER A 495 30.60 18.54 13.27
CA SER A 495 31.39 17.38 12.84
C SER A 495 32.10 16.62 13.98
N SER A 496 32.36 17.29 15.11
CA SER A 496 33.03 16.69 16.29
C SER A 496 32.09 15.97 17.27
N VAL A 497 30.77 16.01 17.05
CA VAL A 497 29.77 15.40 17.94
C VAL A 497 28.69 14.69 17.14
N GLN A 498 28.24 13.53 17.61
CA GLN A 498 27.06 12.91 17.00
C GLN A 498 25.80 13.66 17.42
N TYR A 499 24.88 13.85 16.47
CA TYR A 499 23.61 14.54 16.69
C TYR A 499 22.50 13.92 15.84
N GLN A 500 21.26 14.15 16.27
CA GLN A 500 20.04 13.80 15.53
C GLN A 500 19.31 15.07 15.13
N VAL A 501 18.76 15.08 13.92
CA VAL A 501 17.98 16.20 13.38
C VAL A 501 16.52 15.78 13.28
N PHE A 502 15.63 16.63 13.74
CA PHE A 502 14.19 16.49 13.59
C PHE A 502 13.68 17.73 12.85
N ASP A 503 13.38 17.60 11.57
CA ASP A 503 12.82 18.71 10.78
C ASP A 503 11.30 18.56 10.69
N ASN A 504 10.59 19.32 11.53
CA ASN A 504 9.13 19.35 11.53
C ASN A 504 8.56 20.62 10.85
N ARG A 505 9.38 21.40 10.12
CA ARG A 505 8.96 22.67 9.51
C ARG A 505 7.84 22.52 8.50
N SER A 506 7.83 21.41 7.74
CA SER A 506 6.76 21.10 6.78
C SER A 506 5.40 20.78 7.43
N LYS A 507 5.37 20.59 8.77
CA LYS A 507 4.18 20.33 9.58
C LYS A 507 3.83 21.49 10.52
N GLY A 508 4.38 22.69 10.28
CA GLY A 508 4.20 23.86 11.16
C GLY A 508 5.00 23.80 12.47
N GLY A 509 5.91 22.83 12.61
CA GLY A 509 6.79 22.66 13.77
C GLY A 509 8.17 23.31 13.58
N ALA A 510 9.05 23.17 14.58
CA ALA A 510 10.40 23.73 14.56
C ALA A 510 11.45 22.74 13.99
N TYR A 511 12.57 23.28 13.53
CA TYR A 511 13.76 22.50 13.21
C TYR A 511 14.55 22.23 14.50
N GLN A 512 14.68 20.97 14.91
CA GLN A 512 15.29 20.59 16.18
C GLN A 512 16.57 19.76 15.99
N ILE A 513 17.51 19.93 16.90
CA ILE A 513 18.78 19.20 16.95
C ILE A 513 18.98 18.65 18.36
N LYS A 514 19.20 17.35 18.46
CA LYS A 514 19.54 16.67 19.71
C LYS A 514 21.00 16.22 19.66
N LEU A 515 21.83 16.75 20.55
CA LEU A 515 23.21 16.30 20.71
C LEU A 515 23.24 14.97 21.47
N ALA A 516 24.10 14.04 21.04
CA ALA A 516 24.25 12.73 21.70
C ALA A 516 24.94 12.82 23.07
N ARG A 517 25.73 13.88 23.30
CA ARG A 517 26.44 14.16 24.55
C ARG A 517 26.56 15.66 24.76
N ASP A 518 26.89 16.06 25.99
CA ASP A 518 27.20 17.46 26.28
C ASP A 518 28.53 17.85 25.64
N ASP A 519 28.50 18.86 24.77
CA ASP A 519 29.67 19.41 24.07
C ASP A 519 29.54 20.93 23.98
N ALA A 520 30.41 21.65 24.70
CA ALA A 520 30.36 23.11 24.81
C ALA A 520 30.58 23.82 23.46
N ARG A 521 31.36 23.21 22.55
CA ARG A 521 31.66 23.78 21.23
C ARG A 521 30.45 23.66 20.31
N ALA A 522 29.80 22.49 20.31
CA ALA A 522 28.56 22.24 19.59
C ALA A 522 27.42 23.14 20.07
N LYS A 523 27.25 23.30 21.39
CA LYS A 523 26.24 24.21 21.97
C LYS A 523 26.45 25.66 21.53
N THR A 524 27.70 26.14 21.58
CA THR A 524 28.05 27.50 21.15
C THR A 524 27.79 27.70 19.65
N ALA A 525 28.08 26.70 18.82
CA ALA A 525 27.80 26.74 17.38
C ALA A 525 26.30 26.80 17.09
N LEU A 526 25.49 25.99 17.78
CA LEU A 526 24.02 26.00 17.65
C LEU A 526 23.41 27.36 18.03
N LEU A 527 23.86 27.95 19.12
CA LEU A 527 23.42 29.29 19.54
C LEU A 527 23.78 30.36 18.49
N ARG A 528 24.98 30.30 17.89
CA ARG A 528 25.39 31.20 16.80
C ARG A 528 24.55 31.04 15.53
N LEU A 529 24.07 29.82 15.27
CA LEU A 529 23.15 29.50 14.18
C LEU A 529 21.68 29.82 14.49
N GLY A 530 21.40 30.47 15.63
CA GLY A 530 20.06 30.93 15.99
C GLY A 530 19.17 29.86 16.65
N PHE A 531 19.73 28.72 17.05
CA PHE A 531 19.00 27.73 17.83
C PHE A 531 18.90 28.14 19.30
N LYS A 532 17.81 27.77 19.96
CA LYS A 532 17.57 27.97 21.39
C LYS A 532 17.46 26.62 22.10
N PRO A 533 17.97 26.47 23.32
CA PRO A 533 17.77 25.24 24.10
C PRO A 533 16.28 25.03 24.40
N VAL A 534 15.84 23.77 24.42
CA VAL A 534 14.49 23.40 24.87
C VAL A 534 14.48 23.36 26.40
N ASN A 535 13.47 23.97 27.01
CA ASN A 535 13.30 23.97 28.47
C ASN A 535 13.32 22.54 29.01
N ASN A 536 14.08 22.30 30.08
CA ASN A 536 14.28 20.99 30.72
C ASN A 536 14.96 19.89 29.87
N HIS A 537 15.51 20.22 28.68
CA HIS A 537 16.27 19.28 27.85
C HIS A 537 17.62 19.89 27.41
N PRO A 538 18.70 19.72 28.19
CA PRO A 538 19.97 20.45 28.02
C PRO A 538 20.77 20.09 26.76
N LEU A 539 20.36 19.04 26.03
CA LEU A 539 20.98 18.58 24.79
C LEU A 539 20.09 18.78 23.55
N LEU A 540 18.89 19.32 23.73
CA LEU A 540 17.93 19.54 22.66
C LEU A 540 17.81 21.04 22.36
N PHE A 541 17.95 21.38 21.08
CA PHE A 541 17.95 22.74 20.59
C PHE A 541 16.92 22.87 19.47
N TRP A 542 16.26 24.02 19.34
CA TRP A 542 15.24 24.26 18.34
C TRP A 542 15.40 25.62 17.68
N ARG A 543 14.99 25.73 16.42
CA ARG A 543 14.93 26.96 15.65
C ARG A 543 13.61 26.98 14.88
N SER A 544 12.86 28.07 15.02
CA SER A 544 11.63 28.33 14.25
C SER A 544 11.93 28.53 12.77
#